data_AF-A0A9D2S1Z1-F1
#
_entry.id   AF-A0A9D2S1Z1-F1
#
_cell.length_a   1.000
_cell.length_b   1.000
_cell.length_c   1.000
_cell.angle_alpha   90.00
_cell.angle_beta   90.00
_cell.angle_gamma   90.00
#
_symmetry.space_group_name_H-M   'P 1'
#
loop_
_entity.id
_entity.type
_entity.pdbx_description
1 polymer ?
#
loop_
_entity_poly.entity_id
_entity_poly.type
_entity_poly.pdbx_seq_one_letter_code
_entity_poly.pdbx_strand_id
1 'polypeptide(L)'
;MKFCDMPYKRPDLSALLARCAELAAQLSAAPTPEALVALYREENHEMAHYRTAQILANIHYTQDTRDPIWSAEQDWFDENSPAVSNAETCIAKAILSNPHAEALADAFGSTVLPTLQNRVKAMDERLIPLQQKENALISAYQKLYGGALVTLDGKRLTIPQLNLYKESMDPAMRRAAYDAEAAYFDAHRQEFDSIYDQLVHNRNEQARILGYKDYSELSYVRMNRIGYGPKEVKAFRDEVAVHVVPMLTKIMALKAKRIGLEHPMFWDSALNFADGNPAPHGNYEELMASARKMYHELSPVTGAFIDFMQDNEMFDVMSR
;
A
#
# COMPACT_ATOMS: atom_id res chain seq x y z
N MET A 1 -12.93 20.38 7.14
CA MET A 1 -12.51 19.82 8.45
C MET A 1 -11.08 19.39 8.25
N LYS A 2 -10.16 19.90 9.06
CA LYS A 2 -8.75 19.51 8.94
C LYS A 2 -8.59 18.04 9.33
N PHE A 3 -7.55 17.39 8.80
CA PHE A 3 -7.25 15.99 9.10
C PHE A 3 -7.12 15.74 10.61
N CYS A 4 -6.43 16.62 11.33
CA CYS A 4 -6.26 16.52 12.79
C CYS A 4 -7.57 16.62 13.60
N ASP A 5 -8.63 17.20 13.01
CA ASP A 5 -9.94 17.35 13.65
C ASP A 5 -10.88 16.18 13.32
N MET A 6 -10.45 15.23 12.47
CA MET A 6 -11.28 14.10 12.08
C MET A 6 -11.52 13.17 13.28
N PRO A 7 -12.78 12.91 13.65
CA PRO A 7 -13.06 12.09 14.82
C PRO A 7 -12.71 10.63 14.54
N TYR A 8 -11.81 10.08 15.35
CA TYR A 8 -11.57 8.64 15.40
C TYR A 8 -12.44 8.00 16.48
N LYS A 9 -13.11 6.91 16.10
CA LYS A 9 -13.76 6.00 17.04
C LYS A 9 -13.54 4.57 16.56
N ARG A 10 -12.97 3.74 17.44
CA ARG A 10 -12.82 2.30 17.18
C ARG A 10 -14.20 1.68 16.85
N PRO A 11 -14.33 0.94 15.75
CA PRO A 11 -15.58 0.28 15.39
C PRO A 11 -16.03 -0.75 16.43
N ASP A 12 -17.35 -0.86 16.66
CA ASP A 12 -17.93 -1.99 17.37
C ASP A 12 -17.98 -3.20 16.43
N LEU A 13 -17.02 -4.11 16.57
CA LEU A 13 -16.89 -5.26 15.69
C LEU A 13 -18.12 -6.16 15.73
N SER A 14 -18.68 -6.42 16.92
CA SER A 14 -19.83 -7.32 17.06
C SER A 14 -21.05 -6.76 16.35
N ALA A 15 -21.31 -5.47 16.53
CA ALA A 15 -22.40 -4.78 15.84
C ALA A 15 -22.18 -4.76 14.31
N LEU A 16 -20.95 -4.49 13.86
CA LEU A 16 -20.61 -4.48 12.44
C LEU A 16 -20.81 -5.86 11.79
N LEU A 17 -20.32 -6.94 12.43
CA LEU A 17 -20.46 -8.29 11.89
C LEU A 17 -21.92 -8.75 11.86
N ALA A 18 -22.70 -8.40 12.88
CA ALA A 18 -24.15 -8.65 12.88
C ALA A 18 -24.84 -7.91 11.72
N ARG A 19 -24.50 -6.64 11.50
CA ARG A 19 -25.04 -5.85 10.40
C ARG A 19 -24.65 -6.41 9.02
N CYS A 20 -23.42 -6.87 8.86
CA CYS A 20 -22.97 -7.53 7.62
C CYS A 20 -23.77 -8.82 7.34
N ALA A 21 -24.08 -9.61 8.38
CA ALA A 21 -24.88 -10.82 8.23
C ALA A 21 -26.33 -10.51 7.83
N GLU A 22 -26.93 -9.46 8.42
CA GLU A 22 -28.25 -8.98 8.03
C GLU A 22 -28.28 -8.52 6.56
N LEU A 23 -27.31 -7.69 6.16
CA LEU A 23 -27.18 -7.21 4.78
C LEU A 23 -27.00 -8.36 3.81
N ALA A 24 -26.18 -9.36 4.14
CA ALA A 24 -26.02 -10.55 3.29
C ALA A 24 -27.36 -11.30 3.11
N ALA A 25 -28.15 -11.47 4.18
CA ALA A 25 -29.47 -12.09 4.08
C ALA A 25 -30.44 -11.28 3.21
N GLN A 26 -30.45 -9.96 3.36
CA GLN A 26 -31.28 -9.06 2.55
C GLN A 26 -30.87 -9.05 1.08
N LEU A 27 -29.57 -8.99 0.79
CA LEU A 27 -29.02 -9.02 -0.58
C LEU A 27 -29.32 -10.34 -1.28
N SER A 28 -29.21 -11.47 -0.57
CA SER A 28 -29.58 -12.78 -1.12
C SER A 28 -31.07 -12.87 -1.48
N ALA A 29 -31.93 -12.27 -0.64
CA ALA A 29 -33.39 -12.31 -0.79
C ALA A 29 -33.99 -11.12 -1.56
N ALA A 30 -33.18 -10.20 -2.08
CA ALA A 30 -33.66 -9.00 -2.75
C ALA A 30 -34.55 -9.38 -3.97
N PRO A 31 -35.82 -8.93 -4.01
CA PRO A 31 -36.82 -9.47 -4.94
C PRO A 31 -36.80 -8.83 -6.33
N THR A 32 -36.07 -7.73 -6.52
CA THR A 32 -35.96 -7.03 -7.80
C THR A 32 -34.54 -6.51 -8.05
N PRO A 33 -34.17 -6.26 -9.32
CA PRO A 33 -32.93 -5.58 -9.69
C PRO A 33 -32.68 -4.28 -8.91
N GLU A 34 -33.70 -3.42 -8.79
CA GLU A 34 -33.60 -2.11 -8.15
C GLU A 34 -33.38 -2.25 -6.64
N ALA A 35 -34.05 -3.21 -6.00
CA ALA A 35 -33.86 -3.50 -4.58
C ALA A 35 -32.43 -4.00 -4.30
N LEU A 36 -31.89 -4.87 -5.17
CA LEU A 36 -30.51 -5.35 -5.04
C LEU A 36 -29.49 -4.21 -5.18
N VAL A 37 -29.66 -3.34 -6.18
CA VAL A 37 -28.80 -2.17 -6.40
C VAL A 37 -28.86 -1.21 -5.22
N ALA A 38 -30.05 -0.95 -4.67
CA ALA A 38 -30.22 -0.07 -3.51
C ALA A 38 -29.55 -0.64 -2.25
N LEU A 39 -29.76 -1.93 -1.95
CA LEU A 39 -29.11 -2.61 -0.82
C LEU A 39 -27.58 -2.65 -0.97
N TYR A 40 -27.07 -2.82 -2.19
CA TYR A 40 -25.62 -2.75 -2.43
C TYR A 40 -25.05 -1.36 -2.14
N ARG A 41 -25.78 -0.27 -2.45
CA ARG A 41 -25.37 1.09 -2.07
C ARG A 41 -25.40 1.30 -0.56
N GLU A 42 -26.43 0.77 0.11
CA GLU A 42 -26.54 0.83 1.56
C GLU A 42 -25.37 0.09 2.24
N GLU A 43 -25.04 -1.12 1.78
CA GLU A 43 -23.90 -1.87 2.28
C GLU A 43 -22.58 -1.08 2.15
N ASN A 44 -22.34 -0.46 1.00
CA ASN A 44 -21.14 0.37 0.80
C ASN A 44 -21.11 1.59 1.75
N HIS A 45 -22.26 2.19 2.02
CA HIS A 45 -22.38 3.32 2.96
C HIS A 45 -22.11 2.88 4.40
N GLU A 46 -22.69 1.76 4.85
CA GLU A 46 -22.46 1.22 6.20
C GLU A 46 -20.98 0.86 6.42
N MET A 47 -20.35 0.23 5.42
CA MET A 47 -18.93 -0.13 5.48
C MET A 47 -17.99 1.08 5.44
N ALA A 48 -18.45 2.25 4.99
CA ALA A 48 -17.63 3.46 4.91
C ALA A 48 -17.14 3.91 6.29
N HIS A 49 -17.93 3.73 7.35
CA HIS A 49 -17.52 4.10 8.72
C HIS A 49 -16.37 3.23 9.22
N TYR A 50 -16.45 1.92 9.01
CA TYR A 50 -15.37 0.99 9.35
C TYR A 50 -14.09 1.33 8.57
N ARG A 51 -14.20 1.53 7.26
CA ARG A 51 -13.05 1.87 6.39
C ARG A 51 -12.43 3.21 6.77
N THR A 52 -13.24 4.21 7.12
CA THR A 52 -12.74 5.51 7.59
C THR A 52 -11.93 5.35 8.87
N ALA A 53 -12.45 4.62 9.86
CA ALA A 53 -11.72 4.38 11.11
C ALA A 53 -10.41 3.61 10.86
N GLN A 54 -10.44 2.58 10.01
CA GLN A 54 -9.24 1.81 9.64
C GLN A 54 -8.17 2.68 9.00
N ILE A 55 -8.56 3.54 8.05
CA ILE A 55 -7.64 4.44 7.35
C ILE A 55 -7.06 5.49 8.32
N LEU A 56 -7.89 6.08 9.18
CA LEU A 56 -7.43 7.05 10.18
C LEU A 56 -6.40 6.43 11.13
N ALA A 57 -6.70 5.25 11.69
CA ALA A 57 -5.78 4.53 12.55
C ALA A 57 -4.46 4.21 11.83
N ASN A 58 -4.53 3.75 10.58
CA ASN A 58 -3.35 3.42 9.79
C ASN A 58 -2.49 4.65 9.45
N ILE A 59 -3.11 5.77 9.08
CA ILE A 59 -2.38 7.01 8.81
C ILE A 59 -1.67 7.45 10.09
N HIS A 60 -2.37 7.56 11.21
CA HIS A 60 -1.73 7.97 12.46
C HIS A 60 -0.64 7.00 12.95
N TYR A 61 -0.85 5.70 12.78
CA TYR A 61 0.18 4.70 13.09
C TYR A 61 1.42 4.84 12.19
N THR A 62 1.25 5.03 10.89
CA THR A 62 2.38 5.18 9.96
C THR A 62 3.04 6.56 10.06
N GLN A 63 2.33 7.55 10.59
CA GLN A 63 2.89 8.84 10.97
C GLN A 63 3.95 8.67 12.06
N ASP A 64 3.62 8.01 13.17
CA ASP A 64 4.60 7.66 14.22
C ASP A 64 4.33 6.26 14.77
N THR A 65 5.11 5.27 14.29
CA THR A 65 4.96 3.86 14.69
C THR A 65 5.33 3.59 16.15
N ARG A 66 5.83 4.61 16.88
CA ARG A 66 6.16 4.54 18.31
C ARG A 66 5.01 5.02 19.18
N ASP A 67 4.00 5.66 18.62
CA ASP A 67 2.84 6.11 19.37
C ASP A 67 2.08 4.87 19.92
N PRO A 68 1.98 4.71 21.25
CA PRO A 68 1.37 3.53 21.84
C PRO A 68 -0.14 3.46 21.60
N ILE A 69 -0.82 4.60 21.41
CA ILE A 69 -2.26 4.65 21.13
C ILE A 69 -2.50 4.10 19.74
N TRP A 70 -1.83 4.66 18.73
CA TRP A 70 -2.06 4.27 17.34
C TRP A 70 -1.47 2.89 17.01
N SER A 71 -0.38 2.48 17.66
CA SER A 71 0.07 1.09 17.59
C SER A 71 -1.00 0.12 18.11
N ALA A 72 -1.66 0.43 19.23
CA ALA A 72 -2.70 -0.44 19.77
C ALA A 72 -3.96 -0.48 18.89
N GLU A 73 -4.32 0.63 18.23
CA GLU A 73 -5.39 0.64 17.23
C GLU A 73 -5.02 -0.18 15.99
N GLN A 74 -3.79 -0.06 15.48
CA GLN A 74 -3.32 -0.88 14.35
C GLN A 74 -3.32 -2.37 14.71
N ASP A 75 -2.81 -2.74 15.89
CA ASP A 75 -2.80 -4.13 16.36
C ASP A 75 -4.26 -4.67 16.46
N TRP A 76 -5.21 -3.83 16.92
CA TRP A 76 -6.64 -4.20 16.90
C TRP A 76 -7.17 -4.43 15.48
N PHE A 77 -6.82 -3.59 14.50
CA PHE A 77 -7.22 -3.81 13.11
C PHE A 77 -6.55 -5.05 12.50
N ASP A 78 -5.30 -5.34 12.84
CA ASP A 78 -4.58 -6.53 12.39
C ASP A 78 -5.28 -7.81 12.85
N GLU A 79 -5.76 -7.82 14.10
CA GLU A 79 -6.52 -8.93 14.69
C GLU A 79 -7.94 -9.05 14.11
N ASN A 80 -8.63 -7.94 13.85
CA ASN A 80 -10.08 -7.97 13.61
C ASN A 80 -10.49 -7.80 12.13
N SER A 81 -9.65 -7.18 11.30
CA SER A 81 -9.94 -7.01 9.87
C SER A 81 -10.16 -8.32 9.08
N PRO A 82 -9.51 -9.46 9.41
CA PRO A 82 -9.81 -10.72 8.71
C PRO A 82 -11.26 -11.21 8.90
N ALA A 83 -11.86 -10.97 10.08
CA ALA A 83 -13.26 -11.31 10.33
C ALA A 83 -14.20 -10.44 9.48
N VAL A 84 -13.88 -9.14 9.35
CA VAL A 84 -14.64 -8.21 8.50
C VAL A 84 -14.50 -8.57 7.02
N SER A 85 -13.29 -8.92 6.57
CA SER A 85 -13.02 -9.41 5.21
C SER A 85 -13.83 -10.68 4.89
N ASN A 86 -13.95 -11.60 5.85
CA ASN A 86 -14.82 -12.77 5.71
C ASN A 86 -16.32 -12.38 5.61
N ALA A 87 -16.77 -11.40 6.41
CA ALA A 87 -18.15 -10.91 6.34
C ALA A 87 -18.46 -10.25 4.98
N GLU A 88 -17.56 -9.41 4.46
CA GLU A 88 -17.64 -8.86 3.09
C GLU A 88 -17.66 -9.98 2.03
N THR A 89 -16.97 -11.10 2.29
CA THR A 89 -17.00 -12.27 1.40
C THR A 89 -18.34 -13.00 1.45
N CYS A 90 -18.98 -13.10 2.61
CA CYS A 90 -20.35 -13.63 2.74
C CYS A 90 -21.37 -12.75 2.00
N ILE A 91 -21.23 -11.43 2.08
CA ILE A 91 -22.01 -10.47 1.30
C ILE A 91 -21.81 -10.70 -0.21
N ALA A 92 -20.57 -10.84 -0.67
CA ALA A 92 -20.29 -11.13 -2.08
C ALA A 92 -20.92 -12.45 -2.55
N LYS A 93 -20.86 -13.51 -1.73
CA LYS A 93 -21.54 -14.79 -2.01
C LYS A 93 -23.06 -14.60 -2.12
N ALA A 94 -23.67 -13.85 -1.21
CA ALA A 94 -25.10 -13.58 -1.21
C ALA A 94 -25.53 -12.84 -2.49
N ILE A 95 -24.83 -11.78 -2.87
CA ILE A 95 -25.08 -11.03 -4.11
C ILE A 95 -24.98 -11.96 -5.32
N LEU A 96 -23.90 -12.73 -5.43
CA LEU A 96 -23.66 -13.62 -6.57
C LEU A 96 -24.68 -14.77 -6.67
N SER A 97 -25.32 -15.13 -5.55
CA SER A 97 -26.41 -16.11 -5.55
C SER A 97 -27.77 -15.55 -5.92
N ASN A 98 -27.94 -14.22 -5.89
CA ASN A 98 -29.20 -13.57 -6.24
C ASN A 98 -29.43 -13.62 -7.77
N PRO A 99 -30.61 -14.06 -8.27
CA PRO A 99 -30.93 -14.09 -9.70
C PRO A 99 -30.81 -12.75 -10.43
N HIS A 100 -30.83 -11.63 -9.70
CA HIS A 100 -30.74 -10.28 -10.23
C HIS A 100 -29.31 -9.70 -10.20
N ALA A 101 -28.27 -10.49 -9.91
CA ALA A 101 -26.89 -10.01 -9.78
C ALA A 101 -26.40 -9.17 -10.98
N GLU A 102 -26.81 -9.52 -12.21
CA GLU A 102 -26.46 -8.79 -13.44
C GLU A 102 -26.89 -7.30 -13.41
N ALA A 103 -27.91 -6.95 -12.63
CA ALA A 103 -28.33 -5.56 -12.45
C ALA A 103 -27.22 -4.66 -11.87
N LEU A 104 -26.27 -5.25 -11.12
CA LEU A 104 -25.12 -4.50 -10.64
C LEU A 104 -24.17 -4.13 -11.78
N ALA A 105 -23.98 -5.01 -12.78
CA ALA A 105 -23.14 -4.71 -13.93
C ALA A 105 -23.71 -3.56 -14.76
N ASP A 106 -25.03 -3.51 -14.92
CA ASP A 106 -25.73 -2.40 -15.58
C ASP A 106 -25.56 -1.08 -14.81
N ALA A 107 -25.62 -1.13 -13.47
CA ALA A 107 -25.57 0.06 -12.62
C ALA A 107 -24.14 0.59 -12.36
N PHE A 108 -23.14 -0.30 -12.28
CA PHE A 108 -21.79 0.02 -11.80
C PHE A 108 -20.67 -0.36 -12.77
N GLY A 109 -21.01 -0.98 -13.91
CA GLY A 109 -20.07 -1.41 -14.93
C GLY A 109 -19.66 -2.87 -14.83
N SER A 110 -19.10 -3.39 -15.92
CA SER A 110 -18.86 -4.82 -16.14
C SER A 110 -17.84 -5.48 -15.20
N THR A 111 -17.09 -4.71 -14.41
CA THR A 111 -16.06 -5.23 -13.50
C THR A 111 -16.58 -5.55 -12.10
N VAL A 112 -17.80 -5.13 -11.74
CA VAL A 112 -18.35 -5.33 -10.39
C VAL A 112 -18.51 -6.82 -10.06
N LEU A 113 -19.13 -7.60 -10.94
CA LEU A 113 -19.34 -9.04 -10.72
C LEU A 113 -18.02 -9.83 -10.71
N PRO A 114 -17.07 -9.64 -11.65
CA PRO A 114 -15.74 -10.23 -11.54
C PRO A 114 -15.02 -9.88 -10.23
N THR A 115 -15.17 -8.66 -9.72
CA THR A 115 -14.57 -8.24 -8.44
C THR A 115 -15.16 -9.02 -7.27
N LEU A 116 -16.49 -9.16 -7.22
CA LEU A 116 -17.15 -9.97 -6.19
C LEU A 116 -16.74 -11.46 -6.29
N GLN A 117 -16.61 -11.99 -7.50
CA GLN A 117 -16.13 -13.37 -7.71
C GLN A 117 -14.70 -13.56 -7.22
N ASN A 118 -13.80 -12.62 -7.49
CA ASN A 118 -12.44 -12.65 -6.98
C ASN A 118 -12.41 -12.60 -5.46
N ARG A 119 -13.24 -11.77 -4.82
CA ARG A 119 -13.38 -11.73 -3.36
C ARG A 119 -13.75 -13.10 -2.80
N VAL A 120 -14.77 -13.76 -3.37
CA VAL A 120 -15.19 -15.12 -2.98
C VAL A 120 -14.06 -16.14 -3.15
N LYS A 121 -13.25 -16.01 -4.19
CA LYS A 121 -12.11 -16.90 -4.49
C LYS A 121 -10.86 -16.64 -3.63
N ALA A 122 -10.80 -15.49 -2.94
CA ALA A 122 -9.61 -15.04 -2.22
C ALA A 122 -9.66 -15.26 -0.70
N MET A 123 -10.84 -15.60 -0.16
CA MET A 123 -11.11 -15.62 1.26
C MET A 123 -12.04 -16.77 1.67
N ASP A 124 -11.77 -17.34 2.84
CA ASP A 124 -12.55 -18.37 3.52
C ASP A 124 -12.35 -18.20 5.03
N GLU A 125 -13.34 -18.55 5.84
CA GLU A 125 -13.26 -18.41 7.31
C GLU A 125 -12.07 -19.15 7.92
N ARG A 126 -11.66 -20.27 7.32
CA ARG A 126 -10.49 -21.07 7.75
C ARG A 126 -9.18 -20.27 7.65
N LEU A 127 -9.16 -19.18 6.87
CA LEU A 127 -7.99 -18.32 6.71
C LEU A 127 -7.87 -17.25 7.79
N ILE A 128 -8.90 -16.98 8.59
CA ILE A 128 -8.90 -15.89 9.57
C ILE A 128 -7.65 -15.95 10.48
N PRO A 129 -7.29 -17.09 11.11
CA PRO A 129 -6.10 -17.14 11.97
C PRO A 129 -4.79 -16.88 11.21
N LEU A 130 -4.72 -17.33 9.95
CA LEU A 130 -3.53 -17.13 9.12
C LEU A 130 -3.40 -15.67 8.69
N GLN A 131 -4.49 -15.01 8.35
CA GLN A 131 -4.49 -13.58 7.99
C GLN A 131 -4.18 -12.69 9.19
N GLN A 132 -4.67 -13.02 10.40
CA GLN A 132 -4.28 -12.34 11.63
C GLN A 132 -2.76 -12.42 11.84
N LYS A 133 -2.18 -13.62 11.68
CA LYS A 133 -0.73 -13.81 11.76
C LYS A 133 0.01 -13.06 10.64
N GLU A 134 -0.52 -13.06 9.41
CA GLU A 134 0.06 -12.31 8.28
C GLU A 134 0.10 -10.80 8.59
N ASN A 135 -1.01 -10.23 9.07
CA ASN A 135 -1.10 -8.82 9.44
C ASN A 135 -0.08 -8.46 10.53
N ALA A 136 0.00 -9.26 11.60
CA ALA A 136 0.97 -9.04 12.68
C ALA A 136 2.43 -9.08 12.17
N LEU A 137 2.76 -9.97 11.24
CA LEU A 137 4.09 -10.05 10.61
C LEU A 137 4.39 -8.82 9.75
N ILE A 138 3.39 -8.31 9.00
CA ILE A 138 3.52 -7.08 8.21
C ILE A 138 3.77 -5.88 9.14
N SER A 139 3.02 -5.77 10.23
CA SER A 139 3.21 -4.72 11.24
C SER A 139 4.57 -4.83 11.92
N ALA A 140 5.03 -6.05 12.24
CA ALA A 140 6.38 -6.26 12.78
C ALA A 140 7.48 -5.78 11.81
N TYR A 141 7.35 -6.07 10.51
CA TYR A 141 8.26 -5.55 9.49
C TYR A 141 8.23 -4.02 9.42
N GLN A 142 7.03 -3.42 9.44
CA GLN A 142 6.88 -1.97 9.42
C GLN A 142 7.51 -1.29 10.64
N LYS A 143 7.34 -1.85 11.85
CA LYS A 143 7.99 -1.34 13.08
C LYS A 143 9.51 -1.46 12.98
N LEU A 144 10.03 -2.59 12.48
CA LEU A 144 11.46 -2.82 12.31
C LEU A 144 12.06 -1.82 11.31
N TYR A 145 11.52 -1.74 10.10
CA TYR A 145 12.05 -0.85 9.06
C TYR A 145 11.77 0.64 9.35
N GLY A 146 10.58 0.99 9.82
CA GLY A 146 10.21 2.37 10.16
C GLY A 146 10.97 2.93 11.36
N GLY A 147 11.37 2.07 12.30
CA GLY A 147 12.21 2.42 13.44
C GLY A 147 13.71 2.49 13.14
N ALA A 148 14.13 2.23 11.91
CA ALA A 148 15.54 2.17 11.53
C ALA A 148 16.22 3.54 11.66
N LEU A 149 17.24 3.60 12.53
CA LEU A 149 18.09 4.77 12.73
C LEU A 149 19.56 4.37 12.61
N VAL A 150 20.30 5.08 11.76
CA VAL A 150 21.74 4.90 11.58
C VAL A 150 22.50 6.16 11.99
N THR A 151 23.77 5.99 12.37
CA THR A 151 24.64 7.14 12.68
C THR A 151 25.58 7.40 11.52
N LEU A 152 25.51 8.60 10.94
CA LEU A 152 26.42 9.08 9.91
C LEU A 152 26.64 10.58 10.10
N ASP A 153 27.87 11.07 9.90
CA ASP A 153 28.18 12.51 10.00
C ASP A 153 27.77 13.12 11.36
N GLY A 154 27.94 12.34 12.45
CA GLY A 154 27.55 12.73 13.81
C GLY A 154 26.04 12.85 14.07
N LYS A 155 25.20 12.51 13.08
CA LYS A 155 23.74 12.59 13.16
C LYS A 155 23.12 11.21 13.23
N ARG A 156 21.97 11.11 13.89
CA ARG A 156 21.08 9.95 13.80
C ARG A 156 20.08 10.21 12.69
N LEU A 157 20.08 9.34 11.68
CA LEU A 157 19.31 9.50 10.45
C LEU A 157 18.39 8.30 10.23
N THR A 158 17.18 8.56 9.74
CA THR A 158 16.32 7.52 9.17
C THR A 158 16.88 7.04 7.82
N ILE A 159 16.42 5.88 7.36
CA ILE A 159 16.83 5.35 6.04
C ILE A 159 16.51 6.34 4.89
N PRO A 160 15.31 6.97 4.82
CA PRO A 160 15.04 8.01 3.82
C PRO A 160 15.98 9.21 3.89
N GLN A 161 16.37 9.66 5.09
CA GLN A 161 17.27 10.80 5.26
C GLN A 161 18.68 10.53 4.71
N LEU A 162 19.10 9.26 4.58
CA LEU A 162 20.36 8.89 3.94
C LEU A 162 20.39 9.20 2.44
N ASN A 163 19.25 9.37 1.77
CA ASN A 163 19.25 9.64 0.33
C ASN A 163 20.03 10.91 -0.03
N LEU A 164 19.97 11.95 0.81
CA LEU A 164 20.78 13.16 0.64
C LEU A 164 22.29 12.87 0.66
N TYR A 165 22.71 11.91 1.48
CA TYR A 165 24.11 11.48 1.58
C TYR A 165 24.52 10.56 0.42
N LYS A 166 23.60 9.69 -0.06
CA LYS A 166 23.81 8.83 -1.24
C LYS A 166 23.95 9.65 -2.53
N GLU A 167 23.42 10.86 -2.57
CA GLU A 167 23.55 11.80 -3.69
C GLU A 167 24.74 12.76 -3.58
N SER A 168 25.54 12.66 -2.50
CA SER A 168 26.70 13.53 -2.28
C SER A 168 27.67 13.52 -3.46
N MET A 169 28.27 14.67 -3.75
CA MET A 169 29.37 14.77 -4.71
C MET A 169 30.63 14.03 -4.24
N ASP A 170 30.82 13.86 -2.93
CA ASP A 170 31.92 13.10 -2.34
C ASP A 170 31.68 11.58 -2.44
N PRO A 171 32.50 10.83 -3.19
CA PRO A 171 32.37 9.37 -3.30
C PRO A 171 32.49 8.64 -1.97
N ALA A 172 33.33 9.13 -1.04
CA ALA A 172 33.49 8.52 0.27
C ALA A 172 32.20 8.66 1.10
N MET A 173 31.55 9.83 1.03
CA MET A 173 30.26 10.06 1.67
C MET A 173 29.15 9.19 1.09
N ARG A 174 29.06 9.07 -0.25
CA ARG A 174 28.08 8.18 -0.87
C ARG A 174 28.24 6.74 -0.38
N ARG A 175 29.48 6.24 -0.42
CA ARG A 175 29.79 4.89 0.06
C ARG A 175 29.45 4.73 1.54
N ALA A 176 29.82 5.67 2.39
CA ALA A 176 29.52 5.64 3.83
C ALA A 176 28.00 5.60 4.10
N ALA A 177 27.19 6.28 3.29
CA ALA A 177 25.73 6.25 3.41
C ALA A 177 25.15 4.86 3.10
N TYR A 178 25.62 4.22 2.03
CA TYR A 178 25.22 2.85 1.71
C TYR A 178 25.75 1.83 2.71
N ASP A 179 26.99 1.97 3.18
CA ASP A 179 27.58 1.08 4.19
C ASP A 179 26.83 1.21 5.53
N ALA A 180 26.41 2.42 5.93
CA ALA A 180 25.61 2.66 7.13
C ALA A 180 24.21 2.02 7.04
N GLU A 181 23.55 2.15 5.89
CA GLU A 181 22.27 1.47 5.62
C GLU A 181 22.45 -0.06 5.66
N ALA A 182 23.44 -0.60 4.95
CA ALA A 182 23.73 -2.03 4.91
C ALA A 182 24.05 -2.59 6.30
N ALA A 183 24.80 -1.87 7.12
CA ALA A 183 25.13 -2.28 8.48
C ALA A 183 23.88 -2.45 9.36
N TYR A 184 22.86 -1.60 9.20
CA TYR A 184 21.58 -1.76 9.89
C TYR A 184 20.87 -3.05 9.45
N PHE A 185 20.73 -3.26 8.14
CA PHE A 185 20.10 -4.47 7.61
C PHE A 185 20.87 -5.74 8.00
N ASP A 186 22.20 -5.69 8.02
CA ASP A 186 23.02 -6.82 8.45
C ASP A 186 22.88 -7.11 9.95
N ALA A 187 22.80 -6.08 10.80
CA ALA A 187 22.57 -6.24 12.22
C ALA A 187 21.20 -6.85 12.54
N HIS A 188 20.19 -6.56 11.70
CA HIS A 188 18.81 -7.06 11.83
C HIS A 188 18.49 -8.20 10.85
N ARG A 189 19.49 -8.79 10.20
CA ARG A 189 19.32 -9.77 9.10
C ARG A 189 18.41 -10.93 9.51
N GLN A 190 18.68 -11.53 10.68
CA GLN A 190 17.90 -12.66 11.17
C GLN A 190 16.44 -12.30 11.42
N GLU A 191 16.15 -11.08 11.87
CA GLU A 191 14.78 -10.62 12.11
C GLU A 191 14.03 -10.42 10.78
N PHE A 192 14.66 -9.75 9.81
CA PHE A 192 14.10 -9.59 8.47
C PHE A 192 13.86 -10.94 7.77
N ASP A 193 14.86 -11.82 7.79
CA ASP A 193 14.78 -13.15 7.18
C ASP A 193 13.66 -13.98 7.83
N SER A 194 13.56 -13.96 9.16
CA SER A 194 12.52 -14.68 9.90
C SER A 194 11.12 -14.16 9.60
N ILE A 195 10.92 -12.84 9.53
CA ILE A 195 9.61 -12.26 9.18
C ILE A 195 9.23 -12.67 7.76
N TYR A 196 10.16 -12.56 6.81
CA TYR A 196 9.90 -12.91 5.41
C TYR A 196 9.61 -14.39 5.22
N ASP A 197 10.40 -15.27 5.85
CA ASP A 197 10.19 -16.72 5.84
C ASP A 197 8.79 -17.09 6.36
N GLN A 198 8.40 -16.53 7.51
CA GLN A 198 7.08 -16.75 8.08
C GLN A 198 5.95 -16.24 7.20
N LEU A 199 6.12 -15.08 6.54
CA LEU A 199 5.16 -14.54 5.59
C LEU A 199 4.99 -15.47 4.38
N VAL A 200 6.10 -15.98 3.81
CA VAL A 200 6.08 -16.90 2.68
C VAL A 200 5.36 -18.21 3.05
N HIS A 201 5.68 -18.80 4.20
CA HIS A 201 5.02 -20.02 4.68
C HIS A 201 3.53 -19.81 4.94
N ASN A 202 3.18 -18.72 5.63
CA ASN A 202 1.79 -18.38 5.93
C ASN A 202 0.96 -18.21 4.64
N ARG A 203 1.47 -17.41 3.70
CA ARG A 203 0.79 -17.13 2.42
C ARG A 203 0.57 -18.38 1.57
N ASN A 204 1.55 -19.27 1.53
CA ASN A 204 1.42 -20.54 0.81
C ASN A 204 0.41 -21.48 1.49
N GLU A 205 0.38 -21.50 2.82
CA GLU A 205 -0.63 -22.27 3.56
C GLU A 205 -2.04 -21.74 3.29
N GLN A 206 -2.24 -20.42 3.25
CA GLN A 206 -3.52 -19.83 2.85
C GLN A 206 -3.93 -20.24 1.43
N ALA A 207 -3.00 -20.22 0.48
CA ALA A 207 -3.25 -20.66 -0.89
C ALA A 207 -3.67 -22.14 -0.96
N ARG A 208 -2.97 -23.01 -0.23
CA ARG A 208 -3.27 -24.44 -0.15
C ARG A 208 -4.66 -24.72 0.42
N ILE A 209 -5.07 -24.01 1.48
CA ILE A 209 -6.40 -24.16 2.09
C ILE A 209 -7.53 -23.81 1.11
N LEU A 210 -7.29 -22.83 0.23
CA LEU A 210 -8.22 -22.43 -0.83
C LEU A 210 -8.12 -23.29 -2.10
N GLY A 211 -7.21 -24.28 -2.13
CA GLY A 211 -7.03 -25.20 -3.26
C GLY A 211 -6.17 -24.67 -4.40
N TYR A 212 -5.41 -23.58 -4.19
CA TYR A 212 -4.41 -23.12 -5.16
C TYR A 212 -3.10 -23.89 -5.01
N LYS A 213 -2.29 -23.88 -6.07
CA LYS A 213 -0.96 -24.52 -6.04
C LYS A 213 -0.02 -23.87 -5.03
N ASP A 214 0.05 -22.55 -5.04
CA ASP A 214 0.90 -21.72 -4.20
C ASP A 214 0.36 -20.28 -4.15
N TYR A 215 1.00 -19.42 -3.37
CA TYR A 215 0.55 -18.03 -3.22
C TYR A 215 0.61 -17.22 -4.53
N SER A 216 1.43 -17.62 -5.51
CA SER A 216 1.50 -16.86 -6.77
C SER A 216 0.16 -16.86 -7.49
N GLU A 217 -0.58 -17.98 -7.51
CA GLU A 217 -1.92 -18.06 -8.10
C GLU A 217 -2.95 -17.24 -7.30
N LEU A 218 -3.00 -17.45 -5.97
CA LEU A 218 -3.90 -16.72 -5.09
C LEU A 218 -3.68 -15.20 -5.15
N SER A 219 -2.42 -14.76 -5.30
CA SER A 219 -2.07 -13.34 -5.34
C SER A 219 -2.73 -12.61 -6.50
N TYR A 220 -2.89 -13.24 -7.68
CA TYR A 220 -3.58 -12.61 -8.82
C TYR A 220 -5.05 -12.33 -8.50
N VAL A 221 -5.70 -13.25 -7.78
CA VAL A 221 -7.08 -13.10 -7.32
C VAL A 221 -7.17 -12.00 -6.25
N ARG A 222 -6.27 -12.01 -5.26
CA ARG A 222 -6.23 -10.99 -4.19
C ARG A 222 -5.93 -9.58 -4.69
N MET A 223 -5.10 -9.45 -5.73
CA MET A 223 -4.84 -8.18 -6.42
C MET A 223 -6.00 -7.75 -7.36
N ASN A 224 -7.10 -8.50 -7.36
CA ASN A 224 -8.27 -8.28 -8.21
C ASN A 224 -7.92 -8.14 -9.70
N ARG A 225 -6.96 -8.94 -10.19
CA ARG A 225 -6.52 -8.87 -11.59
C ARG A 225 -7.60 -9.42 -12.49
N ILE A 226 -8.19 -8.53 -13.29
CA ILE A 226 -9.22 -8.83 -14.29
C ILE A 226 -8.65 -8.46 -15.66
N GLY A 227 -8.69 -9.39 -16.61
CA GLY A 227 -8.25 -9.14 -18.00
C GLY A 227 -6.78 -9.46 -18.30
N TYR A 228 -5.98 -9.89 -17.32
CA TYR A 228 -4.61 -10.37 -17.56
C TYR A 228 -4.16 -11.38 -16.50
N GLY A 229 -3.20 -12.25 -16.85
CA GLY A 229 -2.71 -13.32 -16.00
C GLY A 229 -1.20 -13.55 -16.11
N PRO A 230 -0.70 -14.67 -15.55
CA PRO A 230 0.73 -14.98 -15.51
C PRO A 230 1.41 -15.01 -16.88
N LYS A 231 0.68 -15.40 -17.93
CA LYS A 231 1.18 -15.44 -19.32
C LYS A 231 1.48 -14.03 -19.84
N GLU A 232 0.54 -13.11 -19.69
CA GLU A 232 0.67 -11.71 -20.13
C GLU A 232 1.79 -11.01 -19.35
N VAL A 233 1.86 -11.23 -18.03
CA VAL A 233 2.94 -10.68 -17.20
C VAL A 233 4.29 -11.27 -17.61
N LYS A 234 4.38 -12.57 -17.94
CA LYS A 234 5.63 -13.16 -18.45
C LYS A 234 6.04 -12.51 -19.77
N ALA A 235 5.14 -12.42 -20.74
CA ALA A 235 5.43 -11.82 -22.03
C ALA A 235 5.91 -10.36 -21.86
N PHE A 236 5.24 -9.59 -21.01
CA PHE A 236 5.66 -8.23 -20.68
C PHE A 236 7.07 -8.17 -20.05
N ARG A 237 7.41 -9.07 -19.12
CA ARG A 237 8.77 -9.12 -18.54
C ARG A 237 9.83 -9.50 -19.58
N ASP A 238 9.50 -10.40 -20.50
CA ASP A 238 10.41 -10.77 -21.59
C ASP A 238 10.68 -9.55 -22.51
N GLU A 239 9.64 -8.78 -22.85
CA GLU A 239 9.77 -7.53 -23.62
C GLU A 239 10.61 -6.48 -22.87
N VAL A 240 10.42 -6.31 -21.56
CA VAL A 240 11.26 -5.41 -20.72
C VAL A 240 12.72 -5.86 -20.78
N ALA A 241 12.99 -7.15 -20.66
CA ALA A 241 14.36 -7.69 -20.73
C ALA A 241 15.01 -7.46 -22.10
N VAL A 242 14.27 -7.65 -23.20
CA VAL A 242 14.78 -7.50 -24.57
C VAL A 242 14.95 -6.03 -24.96
N HIS A 243 13.98 -5.17 -24.63
CA HIS A 243 13.91 -3.81 -25.16
C HIS A 243 14.39 -2.76 -24.16
N VAL A 244 13.99 -2.85 -22.89
CA VAL A 244 14.26 -1.79 -21.89
C VAL A 244 15.65 -1.95 -21.26
N VAL A 245 16.05 -3.18 -20.89
CA VAL A 245 17.34 -3.41 -20.23
C VAL A 245 18.53 -2.88 -21.06
N PRO A 246 18.63 -3.13 -22.39
CA PRO A 246 19.73 -2.57 -23.18
C PRO A 246 19.73 -1.04 -23.24
N MET A 247 18.55 -0.41 -23.18
CA MET A 247 18.44 1.06 -23.10
C MET A 247 18.94 1.57 -21.75
N LEU A 248 18.59 0.90 -20.64
CA LEU A 248 19.09 1.24 -19.31
C LEU A 248 20.61 1.08 -19.21
N THR A 249 21.19 0.01 -19.79
CA THR A 249 22.65 -0.16 -19.84
C THR A 249 23.33 1.00 -20.55
N LYS A 250 22.79 1.46 -21.69
CA LYS A 250 23.30 2.64 -22.41
C LYS A 250 23.18 3.91 -21.56
N ILE A 251 22.05 4.12 -20.89
CA ILE A 251 21.84 5.28 -20.01
C ILE A 251 22.83 5.27 -18.84
N MET A 252 23.07 4.12 -18.21
CA MET A 252 24.05 3.98 -17.12
C MET A 252 25.48 4.29 -17.61
N ALA A 253 25.88 3.84 -18.80
CA ALA A 253 27.17 4.18 -19.38
C ALA A 253 27.32 5.68 -19.71
N LEU A 254 26.26 6.29 -20.27
CA LEU A 254 26.23 7.74 -20.53
C LEU A 254 26.29 8.56 -19.24
N LYS A 255 25.59 8.10 -18.21
CA LYS A 255 25.61 8.69 -16.87
C LYS A 255 27.02 8.60 -16.26
N ALA A 256 27.64 7.41 -16.26
CA ALA A 256 29.00 7.20 -15.76
C ALA A 256 30.00 8.12 -16.47
N LYS A 257 29.93 8.21 -17.80
CA LYS A 257 30.74 9.14 -18.59
C LYS A 257 30.50 10.60 -18.21
N ARG A 258 29.23 10.99 -17.99
CA ARG A 258 28.86 12.37 -17.61
C ARG A 258 29.46 12.77 -16.27
N ILE A 259 29.48 11.86 -15.29
CA ILE A 259 30.05 12.09 -13.97
C ILE A 259 31.55 11.78 -13.87
N GLY A 260 32.19 11.40 -14.99
CA GLY A 260 33.63 11.17 -15.07
C GLY A 260 34.12 9.86 -14.44
N LEU A 261 33.26 8.85 -14.32
CA LEU A 261 33.62 7.54 -13.74
C LEU A 261 33.77 6.48 -14.83
N GLU A 262 34.95 5.84 -14.88
CA GLU A 262 35.24 4.71 -15.77
C GLU A 262 34.62 3.39 -15.26
N HIS A 263 34.61 3.21 -13.94
CA HIS A 263 34.10 2.01 -13.27
C HIS A 263 33.11 2.41 -12.16
N PRO A 264 31.87 2.79 -12.51
CA PRO A 264 30.87 3.17 -11.53
C PRO A 264 30.51 1.98 -10.64
N MET A 265 30.43 2.23 -9.34
CA MET A 265 30.01 1.26 -8.34
C MET A 265 28.56 1.51 -7.92
N PHE A 266 27.98 0.60 -7.14
CA PHE A 266 26.56 0.72 -6.74
C PHE A 266 26.29 2.02 -5.95
N TRP A 267 27.27 2.53 -5.20
CA TRP A 267 27.15 3.81 -4.48
C TRP A 267 27.21 5.04 -5.39
N ASP A 268 27.52 4.90 -6.67
CA ASP A 268 27.47 5.98 -7.67
C ASP A 268 26.10 6.04 -8.37
N SER A 269 25.21 5.08 -8.10
CA SER A 269 23.93 4.93 -8.80
C SER A 269 22.96 6.09 -8.56
N ALA A 270 23.06 6.81 -7.44
CA ALA A 270 22.17 7.93 -7.13
C ALA A 270 22.63 9.28 -7.72
N LEU A 271 23.93 9.47 -7.98
CA LEU A 271 24.47 10.73 -8.50
C LEU A 271 24.33 10.81 -10.03
N ASN A 272 23.60 11.78 -10.57
CA ASN A 272 23.28 11.85 -12.01
C ASN A 272 24.12 12.86 -12.81
N PHE A 273 24.69 13.87 -12.16
CA PHE A 273 25.42 14.96 -12.81
C PHE A 273 26.71 15.29 -12.07
N ALA A 274 27.71 15.78 -12.81
CA ALA A 274 29.05 16.06 -12.28
C ALA A 274 29.11 17.30 -11.37
N ASP A 275 28.07 18.13 -11.40
CA ASP A 275 27.89 19.35 -10.63
C ASP A 275 26.80 19.22 -9.56
N GLY A 276 26.29 18.00 -9.34
CA GLY A 276 25.27 17.69 -8.34
C GLY A 276 23.89 17.43 -8.93
N ASN A 277 23.08 16.68 -8.20
CA ASN A 277 21.69 16.45 -8.60
C ASN A 277 20.85 17.73 -8.45
N PRO A 278 19.80 17.91 -9.27
CA PRO A 278 18.82 18.97 -9.05
C PRO A 278 18.17 18.83 -7.68
N ALA A 279 18.27 19.88 -6.87
CA ALA A 279 17.63 19.98 -5.57
C ALA A 279 16.46 20.96 -5.62
N PRO A 280 15.37 20.72 -4.87
CA PRO A 280 14.31 21.71 -4.74
C PRO A 280 14.85 23.00 -4.10
N HIS A 281 14.41 24.14 -4.60
CA HIS A 281 14.73 25.44 -4.04
C HIS A 281 13.59 25.92 -3.13
N GLY A 282 13.94 26.24 -1.89
CA GLY A 282 13.02 26.79 -0.90
C GLY A 282 12.74 25.83 0.25
N ASN A 283 12.15 26.38 1.30
CA ASN A 283 11.68 25.61 2.46
C ASN A 283 10.31 24.97 2.18
N TYR A 284 9.82 24.19 3.14
CA TYR A 284 8.53 23.49 3.03
C TYR A 284 7.37 24.40 2.59
N GLU A 285 7.20 25.56 3.22
CA GLU A 285 6.09 26.48 2.92
C GLU A 285 6.19 27.04 1.49
N GLU A 286 7.41 27.37 1.06
CA GLU A 286 7.66 27.87 -0.30
C GLU A 286 7.38 26.80 -1.37
N LEU A 287 7.74 25.55 -1.10
CA LEU A 287 7.46 24.42 -1.99
C LEU A 287 5.95 24.11 -2.04
N MET A 288 5.26 24.15 -0.91
CA MET A 288 3.80 23.94 -0.85
C MET A 288 3.03 25.06 -1.56
N ALA A 289 3.46 26.31 -1.40
CA ALA A 289 2.89 27.45 -2.14
C ALA A 289 3.15 27.33 -3.66
N SER A 290 4.35 26.90 -4.04
CA SER A 290 4.71 26.67 -5.45
C SER A 290 3.87 25.53 -6.07
N ALA A 291 3.66 24.44 -5.34
CA ALA A 291 2.78 23.35 -5.76
C ALA A 291 1.34 23.84 -5.93
N ARG A 292 0.82 24.64 -4.99
CA ARG A 292 -0.52 25.23 -5.10
C ARG A 292 -0.65 26.07 -6.38
N LYS A 293 0.31 26.96 -6.63
CA LYS A 293 0.35 27.76 -7.87
C LYS A 293 0.36 26.88 -9.12
N MET A 294 1.24 25.88 -9.18
CA MET A 294 1.34 24.96 -10.33
C MET A 294 0.01 24.27 -10.64
N TYR A 295 -0.69 23.77 -9.61
CA TYR A 295 -1.97 23.09 -9.81
C TYR A 295 -3.10 24.02 -10.28
N HIS A 296 -3.09 25.29 -9.86
CA HIS A 296 -4.01 26.32 -10.37
C HIS A 296 -3.72 26.68 -11.84
N GLU A 297 -2.44 26.74 -12.23
CA GLU A 297 -2.03 26.98 -13.62
C GLU A 297 -2.35 25.78 -14.53
N LEU A 298 -2.37 24.56 -13.99
CA LEU A 298 -2.68 23.35 -14.75
C LEU A 298 -4.15 23.27 -15.15
N SER A 299 -5.08 23.47 -14.21
CA SER A 299 -6.52 23.53 -14.48
C SER A 299 -7.33 24.01 -13.26
N PRO A 300 -8.58 24.50 -13.46
CA PRO A 300 -9.48 24.80 -12.34
C PRO A 300 -9.78 23.60 -11.44
N VAL A 301 -9.87 22.39 -12.00
CA VAL A 301 -10.17 21.17 -11.23
C VAL A 301 -9.01 20.82 -10.29
N THR A 302 -7.78 20.90 -10.80
CA THR A 302 -6.58 20.64 -9.99
C THR A 302 -6.30 21.74 -8.98
N GLY A 303 -6.64 23.00 -9.31
CA GLY A 303 -6.62 24.13 -8.37
C GLY A 303 -7.54 23.88 -7.17
N ALA A 304 -8.81 23.53 -7.43
CA ALA A 304 -9.76 23.20 -6.37
C ALA A 304 -9.32 21.97 -5.54
N PHE A 305 -8.71 20.97 -6.17
CA PHE A 305 -8.15 19.81 -5.47
C PHE A 305 -7.01 20.18 -4.53
N ILE A 306 -6.01 20.94 -4.99
CA ILE A 306 -4.86 21.28 -4.12
C ILE A 306 -5.28 22.20 -2.98
N ASP A 307 -6.24 23.10 -3.23
CA ASP A 307 -6.80 23.96 -2.19
C ASP A 307 -7.46 23.09 -1.12
N PHE A 308 -8.31 22.14 -1.51
CA PHE A 308 -8.90 21.21 -0.57
C PHE A 308 -7.85 20.43 0.24
N MET A 309 -6.84 19.86 -0.42
CA MET A 309 -5.83 19.05 0.26
C MET A 309 -5.01 19.85 1.27
N GLN A 310 -4.58 21.06 0.91
CA GLN A 310 -3.77 21.89 1.80
C GLN A 310 -4.60 22.58 2.88
N ASP A 311 -5.78 23.12 2.56
CA ASP A 311 -6.65 23.81 3.52
C ASP A 311 -7.19 22.88 4.60
N ASN A 312 -7.28 21.57 4.30
CA ASN A 312 -7.70 20.54 5.24
C ASN A 312 -6.52 19.69 5.77
N GLU A 313 -5.26 20.11 5.59
CA GLU A 313 -4.07 19.48 6.17
C GLU A 313 -3.91 17.99 5.83
N MET A 314 -4.18 17.62 4.58
CA MET A 314 -4.17 16.22 4.10
C MET A 314 -2.78 15.72 3.67
N PHE A 315 -1.70 16.39 4.09
CA PHE A 315 -0.32 16.06 3.73
C PHE A 315 0.54 15.84 4.97
N ASP A 316 1.24 14.70 5.00
CA ASP A 316 2.36 14.45 5.91
C ASP A 316 3.54 13.93 5.08
N VAL A 317 4.41 14.85 4.66
CA VAL A 317 5.42 14.62 3.60
C VAL A 317 6.86 14.81 4.10
N MET A 318 7.03 15.17 5.36
CA MET A 318 8.35 15.39 5.97
C MET A 318 8.84 14.12 6.66
N SER A 319 10.08 13.72 6.41
CA SER A 319 10.68 12.59 7.13
C SER A 319 10.96 12.98 8.58
N ARG A 320 10.60 12.10 9.53
CA ARG A 320 10.84 12.23 10.97
C ARG A 320 11.37 10.95 11.59
#